data_AF-A0A6I3SUZ0-F1
#
_entry.id   AF-A0A6I3SUZ0-F1
#
_cell.length_a   1.000
_cell.length_b   1.000
_cell.length_c   1.000
_cell.angle_alpha   90.00
_cell.angle_beta   90.00
_cell.angle_gamma   90.00
#
_symmetry.space_group_name_H-M   'P 1'
#
loop_
_entity.id
_entity.type
_entity.pdbx_description
1 polymer ?
#
loop_
_entity_poly.entity_id
_entity_poly.type
_entity_poly.pdbx_seq_one_letter_code
_entity_poly.pdbx_strand_id
1 'polypeptide(L)' 'MVGTAAQVADGMQEWYEQEAADGFNLIPPSLPRGLDDLLELVVPELQRRGLFRKAYDSSTLRGHLLL' A
#
# COMPACT_ATOMS: atom_id res chain seq x y z
N MET A 1 1.37 6.88 -10.65
CA MET A 1 1.40 8.04 -9.72
C MET A 1 2.85 8.37 -9.42
N VAL A 2 3.21 9.65 -9.37
CA VAL A 2 4.58 10.12 -9.08
C VAL A 2 4.45 11.28 -8.09
N GLY A 3 5.23 11.26 -7.01
CA GLY A 3 5.17 12.27 -5.96
C GLY A 3 5.99 11.86 -4.73
N THR A 4 5.92 12.66 -3.69
CA THR A 4 6.47 12.28 -2.38
C THR A 4 5.69 11.11 -1.79
N ALA A 5 6.26 10.43 -0.79
CA ALA A 5 5.58 9.32 -0.10
C ALA A 5 4.20 9.71 0.45
N ALA A 6 4.09 10.93 1.01
CA ALA A 6 2.83 11.47 1.49
C ALA A 6 1.80 11.64 0.36
N GLN A 7 2.20 12.24 -0.77
CA GLN A 7 1.30 12.44 -1.92
C GLN A 7 0.84 11.11 -2.53
N VAL A 8 1.74 10.13 -2.58
CA VAL A 8 1.39 8.77 -3.03
C VAL A 8 0.38 8.13 -2.07
N ALA A 9 0.63 8.21 -0.75
CA ALA A 9 -0.31 7.71 0.24
C ALA A 9 -1.67 8.43 0.20
N ASP A 10 -1.68 9.75 -0.05
CA ASP A 10 -2.92 10.54 -0.22
C ASP A 10 -3.75 10.01 -1.39
N GLY A 11 -3.14 9.78 -2.55
CA GLY A 11 -3.87 9.24 -3.71
C GLY A 11 -4.39 7.82 -3.51
N MET A 12 -3.62 6.96 -2.83
CA MET A 12 -4.08 5.60 -2.49
C MET A 12 -5.24 5.63 -1.48
N GLN A 13 -5.17 6.53 -0.49
CA GLN A 13 -6.23 6.73 0.49
C GLN A 13 -7.50 7.26 -0.17
N GLU A 14 -7.39 8.25 -1.05
CA GLU A 14 -8.53 8.81 -1.78
C GLU A 14 -9.26 7.72 -2.57
N TRP A 15 -8.55 6.88 -3.31
CA TRP A 15 -9.16 5.77 -4.05
C TRP A 15 -9.81 4.73 -3.13
N TYR A 16 -9.23 4.44 -1.97
CA TYR A 16 -9.83 3.54 -1.00
C TYR A 16 -11.12 4.13 -0.39
N GLU A 17 -11.09 5.39 0.06
CA GLU A 17 -12.22 6.07 0.67
C GLU A 17 -13.38 6.32 -0.29
N GLN A 18 -13.07 6.46 -1.59
CA GLN A 18 -14.07 6.56 -2.65
C GLN A 18 -14.57 5.21 -3.15
N GLU A 19 -14.24 4.11 -2.47
CA GLU A 19 -14.63 2.73 -2.83
C GLU A 19 -14.20 2.33 -4.25
N ALA A 20 -13.12 2.94 -4.77
CA ALA A 20 -12.61 2.63 -6.11
C ALA A 20 -11.79 1.33 -6.13
N ALA A 21 -11.20 0.93 -5.00
CA ALA A 21 -10.44 -0.31 -4.86
C ALA A 21 -10.27 -0.76 -3.40
N ASP A 22 -10.31 -2.08 -3.17
CA ASP A 22 -9.96 -2.71 -1.88
C ASP A 22 -8.44 -2.92 -1.71
N GLY A 23 -7.68 -2.77 -2.79
CA GLY A 23 -6.23 -2.97 -2.81
C GLY A 23 -5.63 -2.66 -4.18
N PHE A 24 -4.29 -2.65 -4.25
CA PHE A 24 -3.56 -2.19 -5.42
C PHE A 24 -2.60 -3.25 -5.96
N ASN A 25 -2.64 -3.45 -7.27
CA ASN A 25 -1.57 -4.17 -7.97
C ASN A 25 -0.45 -3.18 -8.32
N LEU A 26 0.76 -3.45 -7.88
CA LEU A 26 1.90 -2.54 -7.99
C LEU A 26 2.82 -2.99 -9.11
N ILE A 27 3.10 -2.08 -10.05
CA ILE A 27 3.99 -2.33 -11.19
C ILE A 27 5.10 -1.26 -11.15
N PRO A 28 6.21 -1.51 -10.43
CA PRO A 28 7.31 -0.56 -10.35
C PRO A 28 7.96 -0.35 -11.72
N PRO A 29 8.42 0.87 -12.05
CA PRO A 29 9.09 1.16 -13.32
C PRO A 29 10.48 0.52 -13.41
N SER A 30 11.07 0.13 -12.28
CA SER A 30 12.34 -0.58 -12.22
C SER A 30 12.39 -1.50 -11.00
N LEU A 31 13.12 -2.60 -11.11
CA LEU A 31 13.36 -3.54 -10.02
C LEU A 31 14.86 -3.71 -9.79
N PRO A 32 15.30 -3.87 -8.53
CA PRO A 32 14.50 -3.88 -7.30
C PRO A 32 14.14 -2.48 -6.78
N ARG A 33 14.88 -1.43 -7.19
CA ARG A 33 14.83 -0.09 -6.58
C ARG A 33 13.42 0.50 -6.45
N GLY A 34 12.58 0.40 -7.49
CA GLY A 34 11.24 0.97 -7.42
C GLY A 34 10.32 0.26 -6.42
N LEU A 35 10.60 -1.02 -6.12
CA LEU A 35 9.94 -1.73 -5.02
C LEU A 35 10.51 -1.27 -3.67
N ASP A 36 11.83 -1.13 -3.56
CA ASP A 36 12.49 -0.68 -2.33
C ASP A 36 11.96 0.71 -1.90
N ASP A 37 11.88 1.67 -2.83
CA ASP A 37 11.35 3.01 -2.57
C ASP A 37 9.91 2.95 -2.01
N LEU A 38 9.07 2.04 -2.53
CA LEU A 38 7.70 1.87 -2.04
C LEU A 38 7.69 1.30 -0.62
N LEU A 39 8.48 0.26 -0.37
CA LEU A 39 8.54 -0.44 0.92
C LEU A 39 9.13 0.45 2.02
N GLU A 40 10.14 1.26 1.69
CA GLU A 40 10.84 2.11 2.65
C GLU A 40 10.14 3.44 2.90
N LEU A 41 9.44 4.00 1.90
CA LEU A 41 8.88 5.35 2.00
C LEU A 41 7.35 5.34 2.12
N VAL A 42 6.64 4.56 1.31
CA VAL A 42 5.17 4.64 1.21
C VAL A 42 4.47 3.73 2.21
N VAL A 43 4.95 2.49 2.38
CA VAL A 43 4.35 1.54 3.34
C VAL A 43 4.30 2.10 4.77
N PRO A 44 5.35 2.77 5.30
CA PRO A 44 5.28 3.39 6.63
C PRO A 44 4.21 4.48 6.74
N GLU A 45 4.00 5.28 5.70
CA GLU A 45 2.93 6.30 5.69
C GLU A 45 1.54 5.65 5.73
N LEU A 46 1.31 4.60 4.93
CA LEU A 46 0.05 3.86 4.95
C LEU A 46 -0.19 3.21 6.31
N GLN A 47 0.83 2.63 6.93
CA GLN A 47 0.76 2.06 8.28
C GLN A 47 0.50 3.11 9.36
N ARG A 48 1.07 4.31 9.24
CA ARG A 48 0.83 5.44 10.17
C ARG A 48 -0.63 5.89 10.12
N ARG A 49 -1.26 5.82 8.95
CA ARG A 49 -2.66 6.18 8.71
C ARG A 49 -3.66 5.04 9.01
N GLY A 50 -3.18 3.84 9.32
CA GLY A 50 -4.04 2.67 9.54
C GLY A 50 -4.59 2.05 8.26
N LEU A 51 -4.05 2.40 7.09
CA LEU A 51 -4.47 1.90 5.78
C LEU A 51 -3.71 0.65 5.32
N PHE A 52 -2.70 0.23 6.08
CA PHE A 52 -1.95 -0.99 5.81
C PHE A 52 -1.57 -1.72 7.09
N ARG A 53 -1.61 -3.05 7.02
CA ARG A 53 -1.28 -3.94 8.14
C ARG A 53 0.17 -3.75 8.62
N LYS A 54 0.39 -3.94 9.92
CA LYS A 54 1.72 -3.92 10.55
C LYS A 54 2.28 -5.31 10.83
N ALA A 55 1.43 -6.32 10.84
CA ALA A 55 1.78 -7.72 11.02
C ALA A 55 0.82 -8.60 10.21
N TYR A 56 1.15 -9.88 10.10
CA TYR A 56 0.29 -10.89 9.50
C TYR A 56 -0.40 -11.70 10.59
N ASP A 57 -1.73 -11.76 10.56
CA ASP A 57 -2.53 -12.45 11.58
C ASP A 57 -3.08 -13.82 11.13
N SER A 58 -2.80 -14.20 9.89
CA SER A 58 -3.15 -15.52 9.32
C SER A 58 -1.94 -16.20 8.70
N SER A 59 -2.05 -17.49 8.44
CA SER A 59 -1.05 -18.28 7.71
C SER A 59 -1.49 -18.62 6.29
N THR A 60 -2.67 -18.15 5.86
CA THR A 60 -3.21 -18.43 4.53
C THR A 60 -3.56 -17.14 3.81
N LEU A 61 -3.39 -17.14 2.48
CA LEU A 61 -3.79 -16.02 1.63
C LEU A 61 -5.26 -15.64 1.86
N ARG A 62 -6.14 -16.64 1.92
CA ARG A 62 -7.57 -16.44 2.19
C ARG A 62 -7.80 -15.72 3.52
N GLY A 63 -7.09 -16.11 4.58
CA GLY A 63 -7.23 -15.45 5.87
C GLY A 63 -6.75 -14.00 5.91
N HIS A 64 -5.92 -13.57 4.94
CA HIS A 64 -5.50 -12.17 4.82
C HIS A 64 -6.46 -11.28 4.02
N LEU A 65 -7.37 -11.87 3.25
CA LEU A 65 -8.24 -11.15 2.31
C LEU A 65 -9.73 -11.18 2.68
N LEU A 66 -10.11 -11.88 3.75
CA LEU A 66 -11.50 -12.07 4.17
C LEU A 66 -11.95 -11.14 5.33
N LEU A 67 -11.34 -9.97 5.48
CA LEU A 67 -11.79 -8.94 6.42
C LEU A 67 -12.47 -7.81 5.66
#